data_AF-A0A366FEN5-F1
#
_entry.id   AF-A0A366FEN5-F1
#
_cell.length_a   1.000
_cell.length_b   1.000
_cell.length_c   1.000
_cell.angle_alpha   90.00
_cell.angle_beta   90.00
_cell.angle_gamma   90.00
#
_symmetry.space_group_name_H-M   'P 1'
#
loop_
_entity.id
_entity.type
_entity.pdbx_description
1 polymer ?
#
loop_
_entity_poly.entity_id
_entity_poly.type
_entity_poly.pdbx_seq_one_letter_code
_entity_poly.pdbx_strand_id
1 'polypeptide(L)' 'MILTTHPQRVSIKRKHEQLVSTFVERIRRGERPALPPTYREFRATVQPTFGCDGAVVVKWCGMWVCIERDGYAHT' A
#
# COMPACT_ATOMS: atom_id res chain seq x y z
N MET A 1 -1.23 -7.84 14.93
CA MET A 1 -1.18 -6.56 14.18
C MET A 1 0.27 -6.13 14.13
N ILE A 2 0.83 -5.83 12.96
CA ILE A 2 2.22 -5.36 12.84
C ILE A 2 2.34 -3.97 13.46
N LEU A 3 3.37 -3.76 14.27
CA LEU A 3 3.69 -2.44 14.82
C LEU A 3 4.33 -1.60 13.72
N THR A 4 3.58 -0.62 13.23
CA THR A 4 4.03 0.35 12.21
C THR A 4 4.22 1.73 12.84
N THR A 5 5.24 2.48 12.42
CA THR A 5 5.45 3.88 12.82
C THR A 5 4.34 4.79 12.30
N HIS A 6 4.26 6.03 12.82
CA HIS A 6 3.32 7.02 12.26
C HIS A 6 3.60 7.32 10.78
N PRO A 7 4.86 7.60 10.35
CA PRO A 7 5.17 7.80 8.94
C PRO A 7 4.79 6.60 8.05
N GLN A 8 5.05 5.36 8.50
CA GLN A 8 4.63 4.16 7.76
C GLN A 8 3.11 4.14 7.55
N ARG A 9 2.31 4.45 8.57
CA ARG A 9 0.85 4.50 8.45
C ARG A 9 0.39 5.55 7.44
N VAL A 10 1.03 6.71 7.42
CA VAL A 10 0.75 7.77 6.42
C VAL A 10 1.05 7.27 5.01
N SER A 11 2.21 6.64 4.80
CA SER A 11 2.60 6.09 3.50
C SER A 11 1.71 4.93 3.05
N ILE A 12 1.32 4.03 3.94
CA ILE A 12 0.36 2.94 3.65
C ILE A 12 -0.99 3.53 3.21
N LYS A 13 -1.50 4.53 3.93
CA LYS A 13 -2.76 5.22 3.55
C LYS A 13 -2.64 5.89 2.18
N ARG A 14 -1.54 6.60 1.91
CA ARG A 14 -1.29 7.21 0.60
C ARG A 14 -1.25 6.19 -0.53
N LYS A 15 -0.66 4.99 -0.31
CA LYS A 15 -0.67 3.91 -1.32
C LYS A 15 -2.08 3.37 -1.58
N HIS A 16 -2.92 3.27 -0.56
CA HIS A 16 -4.33 2.92 -0.74
C HIS A 16 -5.07 3.99 -1.58
N GLU A 17 -4.91 5.27 -1.26
CA GLU A 17 -5.52 6.38 -2.01
C GLU A 17 -5.06 6.39 -3.49
N GLN A 18 -3.76 6.14 -3.75
CA GLN A 18 -3.23 6.00 -5.11
C GLN A 18 -3.81 4.78 -5.86
N LEU A 19 -4.07 3.67 -5.16
CA LEU A 19 -4.72 2.49 -5.74
C LEU A 19 -6.17 2.79 -6.14
N VAL A 20 -6.91 3.51 -5.29
CA VAL A 20 -8.29 3.96 -5.60
C VAL A 20 -8.29 4.92 -6.78
N SER A 21 -7.37 5.88 -6.82
CA SER A 21 -7.23 6.79 -7.97
C SER A 21 -6.96 6.01 -9.27
N THR A 22 -6.05 5.03 -9.23
CA THR A 22 -5.77 4.16 -10.38
C THR A 22 -7.01 3.38 -10.82
N PHE A 23 -7.81 2.87 -9.89
CA PHE A 23 -9.10 2.23 -10.20
C PHE A 23 -10.06 3.18 -10.93
N VAL A 24 -10.21 4.42 -10.46
CA VAL A 24 -11.07 5.42 -11.10
C VAL A 24 -10.60 5.75 -12.52
N GLU A 25 -9.29 5.91 -12.73
CA GLU A 25 -8.73 6.16 -14.06
C GLU A 25 -8.98 5.00 -15.03
N ARG A 26 -8.91 3.75 -14.55
CA ARG A 26 -9.22 2.57 -15.36
C ARG A 26 -10.69 2.52 -15.77
N ILE A 27 -11.60 2.87 -14.87
CA ILE A 27 -13.03 3.01 -15.20
C ILE A 27 -13.25 4.09 -16.27
N ARG A 28 -12.57 5.25 -16.15
CA ARG A 28 -12.64 6.33 -17.15
C ARG A 28 -12.16 5.90 -18.54
N ARG A 29 -11.23 4.94 -18.62
CA ARG A 29 -10.74 4.34 -19.88
C ARG A 29 -11.70 3.29 -20.47
N GLY A 30 -12.82 3.00 -19.81
CA GLY A 30 -13.76 1.96 -20.23
C GLY A 30 -13.35 0.54 -19.82
N GLU A 31 -12.32 0.40 -18.98
CA GLU A 31 -11.97 -0.91 -18.40
C GLU A 31 -12.99 -1.31 -17.32
N ARG A 32 -13.04 -2.61 -17.01
CA ARG A 32 -13.84 -3.17 -15.90
C ARG A 32 -12.93 -3.79 -14.83
N PRO A 33 -12.15 -2.99 -14.09
CA PRO A 33 -11.32 -3.50 -13.00
C PRO A 33 -12.17 -4.04 -11.85
N ALA A 34 -11.59 -4.96 -11.06
CA ALA A 34 -12.16 -5.34 -9.77
C ALA A 34 -12.19 -4.15 -8.80
N LEU A 35 -13.17 -4.15 -7.89
CA LEU A 35 -13.28 -3.11 -6.86
C LEU A 35 -12.00 -3.03 -6.01
N PRO A 36 -11.54 -1.82 -5.66
CA PRO A 36 -10.40 -1.67 -4.77
C PRO A 36 -10.79 -2.13 -3.35
N PRO A 37 -9.86 -2.75 -2.60
CA PRO A 37 -10.12 -3.09 -1.20
C PRO A 37 -10.38 -1.84 -0.36
N THR A 38 -11.11 -2.00 0.74
CA THR A 38 -11.18 -0.98 1.78
C THR A 38 -9.79 -0.73 2.38
N TYR A 39 -9.59 0.43 3.02
CA TYR A 39 -8.31 0.71 3.67
C TYR A 39 -7.94 -0.34 4.74
N ARG A 40 -8.94 -0.89 5.44
CA ARG A 40 -8.72 -1.93 6.46
C ARG A 40 -8.21 -3.23 5.85
N GLU A 41 -8.81 -3.66 4.73
CA GLU A 41 -8.38 -4.85 3.98
C GLU A 41 -6.98 -4.64 3.39
N PHE A 42 -6.74 -3.48 2.78
CA PHE A 42 -5.42 -3.13 2.24
C PHE A 42 -4.35 -3.14 3.32
N ARG A 43 -4.60 -2.50 4.47
CA ARG A 43 -3.68 -2.47 5.62
C ARG A 43 -3.43 -3.88 6.18
N ALA A 44 -4.39 -4.79 6.09
CA ALA A 44 -4.21 -6.18 6.53
C ALA A 44 -3.21 -6.95 5.64
N THR A 45 -2.93 -6.48 4.42
CA THR A 45 -1.94 -7.08 3.53
C THR A 45 -0.49 -6.67 3.83
N VAL A 46 -0.29 -5.72 4.75
CA VAL A 46 1.05 -5.28 5.16
C VAL A 46 1.77 -6.44 5.84
N GLN A 47 3.05 -6.65 5.51
CA GLN A 47 3.90 -7.70 6.07
C GLN A 47 5.18 -7.10 6.64
N PRO A 48 5.74 -7.67 7.72
CA PRO A 48 7.06 -7.28 8.19
C PRO A 48 8.11 -7.74 7.18
N THR A 49 9.23 -7.03 7.12
CA THR A 49 10.44 -7.52 6.44
C THR A 49 11.37 -8.18 7.44
N PHE A 50 12.32 -8.97 6.93
CA PHE A 50 13.44 -9.50 7.70
C PHE A 50 14.73 -8.85 7.21
N GLY A 51 15.54 -8.29 8.12
CA GLY A 51 16.83 -7.69 7.77
C GLY A 51 16.77 -6.29 7.12
N CYS A 52 15.61 -5.61 7.13
CA CYS A 52 15.45 -4.26 6.57
C CYS A 52 15.03 -3.25 7.65
N ASP A 53 15.72 -3.21 8.79
CA ASP A 53 15.61 -2.17 9.82
C ASP A 53 14.19 -1.69 10.19
N GLY A 54 13.24 -2.62 10.28
CA GLY A 54 11.85 -2.33 10.66
C GLY A 54 10.98 -1.74 9.54
N ALA A 55 11.41 -1.87 8.29
CA ALA A 55 10.57 -1.65 7.13
C ALA A 55 9.38 -2.63 7.09
N VAL A 56 8.35 -2.25 6.35
CA VAL A 56 7.21 -3.11 6.05
C VAL A 56 6.97 -3.14 4.55
N VAL A 57 6.40 -4.22 4.04
CA VAL A 57 6.02 -4.33 2.63
C VAL A 57 4.51 -4.40 2.48
N VAL A 58 4.00 -3.85 1.39
CA VAL A 58 2.58 -3.93 1.01
C VAL A 58 2.46 -4.26 -0.46
N LYS A 59 1.44 -5.05 -0.83
CA LYS A 59 1.13 -5.29 -2.25
C LYS A 59 0.41 -4.07 -2.83
N TRP A 60 0.93 -3.54 -3.93
CA TRP A 60 0.34 -2.40 -4.63
C TRP A 60 0.45 -2.62 -6.15
N CYS A 61 -0.69 -2.65 -6.84
CA CYS A 61 -0.76 -2.82 -8.31
C CYS A 61 0.05 -4.01 -8.86
N GLY A 62 0.10 -5.13 -8.13
CA GLY A 62 0.86 -6.33 -8.53
C GLY A 62 2.35 -6.30 -8.17
N MET A 63 2.84 -5.21 -7.57
CA MET A 63 4.21 -5.08 -7.08
C MET A 63 4.25 -5.08 -5.55
N TRP A 64 5.43 -5.35 -4.99
CA TRP A 64 5.72 -5.09 -3.59
C TRP A 64 6.28 -3.68 -3.45
N VAL A 65 5.82 -2.96 -2.43
CA VAL A 65 6.36 -1.66 -2.04
C VAL A 65 6.90 -1.80 -0.65
N CYS A 66 8.22 -1.63 -0.50
CA CYS A 66 8.89 -1.48 0.78
C CYS A 66 8.64 -0.07 1.33
N ILE A 67 8.34 0.03 2.61
CA ILE A 67 8.08 1.27 3.33
C ILE A 67 8.95 1.30 4.58
N GLU A 68 9.96 2.15 4.55
CA GLU A 68 10.91 2.37 5.63
C GLU A 68 10.25 2.98 6.87
N ARG A 69 10.97 2.95 8.00
CA ARG A 69 10.45 3.46 9.29
C ARG A 69 10.08 4.95 9.24
N ASP A 70 10.76 5.72 8.41
CA ASP A 70 10.53 7.15 8.17
C ASP A 70 9.41 7.42 7.14
N GLY A 71 8.82 6.37 6.56
CA GLY A 71 7.76 6.45 5.57
C GLY A 71 8.25 6.53 4.12
N TYR A 72 9.56 6.51 3.85
CA TYR A 72 10.08 6.42 2.49
C TYR A 72 9.61 5.11 1.83
N ALA A 73 9.02 5.22 0.64
CA ALA A 73 8.42 4.09 -0.06
C ALA A 73 9.12 3.86 -1.41
N HIS A 74 9.56 2.62 -1.64
CA HIS A 74 10.25 2.20 -2.87
C HIS A 74 9.86 0.76 -3.23
N THR A 75 10.20 0.32 -4.45
CA THR A 75 9.93 -1.02 -4.98
C THR A 75 11.18 -1.88 -4.97
#